data_AF-A0A1F4U1X1-F1
#
_entry.id   AF-A0A1F4U1X1-F1
#
_cell.length_a   1.000
_cell.length_b   1.000
_cell.length_c   1.000
_cell.angle_alpha   90.00
_cell.angle_beta   90.00
_cell.angle_gamma   90.00
#
_symmetry.space_group_name_H-M   'P 1'
#
loop_
_entity.id
_entity.type
_entity.pdbx_description
1 polymer ?
#
loop_
_entity_poly.entity_id
_entity_poly.type
_entity_poly.pdbx_seq_one_letter_code
_entity_poly.pdbx_strand_id
1 'polypeptide(L)'
;MNIKIFNCPSCDGKMVISELKCPKCDLRVKKDFEPCEFCQLSDESFEFLKVFLRTQGKITEMEKVLGISYPTIKAKIESLLKELKLTPFETLDNTNPIDALAQGKLSVDEVVVILKQRRKK
;
A
#
# COMPACT_ATOMS: atom_id res chain seq x y z
N MET A 1 -0.50 10.05 22.56
CA MET A 1 0.69 9.18 22.36
C MET A 1 0.18 7.83 21.87
N ASN A 2 0.42 7.50 20.60
CA ASN A 2 0.15 6.15 20.08
C ASN A 2 1.39 5.31 20.35
N ILE A 3 1.35 4.52 21.41
CA ILE A 3 2.41 3.56 21.73
C ILE A 3 2.05 2.26 21.00
N LYS A 4 2.83 1.92 19.97
CA LYS A 4 2.71 0.64 19.25
C LYS A 4 3.52 -0.44 20.00
N ILE A 5 2.94 -1.01 21.06
CA ILE A 5 3.51 -2.22 21.68
C ILE A 5 2.87 -3.43 21.00
N PHE A 6 3.48 -3.86 19.88
CA PHE A 6 3.12 -5.12 19.21
C PHE A 6 4.11 -6.24 19.48
N ASN A 7 5.19 -5.94 20.21
CA ASN A 7 6.22 -6.88 20.62
C ASN A 7 6.31 -6.94 22.15
N CYS A 8 6.44 -8.14 22.68
CA CYS A 8 6.58 -8.36 24.11
C CYS A 8 7.96 -7.88 24.59
N PRO A 9 8.06 -6.92 25.53
CA PRO A 9 9.35 -6.42 25.99
C PRO A 9 10.21 -7.47 26.72
N SER A 10 9.62 -8.60 27.11
CA SER A 10 10.33 -9.68 27.80
C SER A 10 10.93 -10.74 26.86
N CYS A 11 10.30 -11.01 25.72
CA CYS A 11 10.70 -12.13 24.84
C CYS A 11 10.67 -11.80 23.35
N ASP A 12 10.36 -10.55 23.00
CA ASP A 12 10.18 -10.05 21.63
C ASP A 12 9.11 -10.78 20.80
N GLY A 13 8.28 -11.61 21.45
CA GLY A 13 7.15 -12.29 20.82
C GLY A 13 6.05 -11.33 20.40
N LYS A 14 5.31 -11.67 19.33
CA LYS A 14 4.16 -10.89 18.87
C LYS A 14 3.06 -10.85 19.94
N MET A 15 2.59 -9.66 20.27
CA MET A 15 1.46 -9.46 21.17
C MET A 15 0.14 -9.42 20.40
N VAL A 16 -0.92 -9.89 21.05
CA VAL A 16 -2.30 -9.83 20.55
C VAL A 16 -3.10 -8.83 21.37
N ILE A 17 -4.08 -8.19 20.74
CA ILE A 17 -5.04 -7.33 21.46
C ILE A 17 -6.05 -8.27 22.12
N SER A 18 -6.31 -8.12 23.42
CA SER A 18 -7.14 -9.08 24.19
C SER A 18 -8.46 -8.51 24.71
N GLU A 19 -8.62 -7.19 24.73
CA GLU A 19 -9.82 -6.53 25.29
C GLU A 19 -10.15 -5.24 24.50
N LEU A 20 -11.43 -5.11 24.11
CA LEU A 20 -12.02 -3.84 23.67
C LEU A 20 -12.90 -3.29 24.79
N LYS A 21 -12.79 -1.98 25.03
CA LYS A 21 -13.56 -1.27 26.05
C LYS A 21 -14.40 -0.16 25.41
N CYS A 22 -15.70 -0.17 25.64
CA CYS A 22 -16.56 0.97 25.31
C CYS A 22 -16.40 2.06 26.38
N PRO A 23 -15.92 3.28 26.04
CA PRO A 23 -15.74 4.35 27.03
C PRO A 23 -17.06 4.94 27.54
N LYS A 24 -18.19 4.67 26.87
CA LYS A 24 -19.51 5.24 27.21
C LYS A 24 -20.31 4.40 28.21
N CYS A 25 -20.27 3.07 28.10
CA CYS A 25 -21.08 2.16 28.92
C CYS A 25 -20.27 1.08 29.65
N ASP A 26 -18.93 1.15 29.60
CA ASP A 26 -17.99 0.19 30.18
C ASP A 26 -18.13 -1.26 29.69
N LEU A 27 -18.87 -1.50 28.60
CA LEU A 27 -18.92 -2.82 27.95
C LEU A 27 -17.50 -3.26 27.57
N ARG A 28 -17.12 -4.47 28.01
CA ARG A 28 -15.83 -5.09 27.70
C ARG A 28 -16.04 -6.33 26.85
N VAL A 29 -15.32 -6.41 25.75
CA VAL A 29 -15.30 -7.58 24.88
C VAL A 29 -13.90 -8.18 24.96
N LYS A 30 -13.80 -9.38 25.54
CA LYS A 30 -12.53 -10.10 25.69
C LYS A 30 -12.42 -11.19 24.63
N LYS A 31 -11.39 -11.10 23.80
CA LYS A 31 -11.04 -12.08 22.76
C LYS A 31 -9.63 -11.77 22.28
N ASP A 32 -8.96 -12.76 21.72
CA ASP A 32 -7.76 -12.51 20.93
C ASP A 32 -8.16 -11.89 19.59
N PHE A 33 -7.81 -10.61 19.42
CA PHE A 33 -8.01 -9.86 18.19
C PHE A 33 -6.69 -9.79 17.43
N GLU A 34 -6.78 -10.02 16.12
CA GLU A 34 -5.67 -9.75 15.23
C GLU A 34 -5.48 -8.24 15.07
N PRO A 35 -4.23 -7.73 15.09
CA PRO A 35 -3.97 -6.33 14.78
C PRO A 35 -4.38 -6.02 13.34
N CYS A 36 -4.86 -4.80 13.11
CA CYS A 36 -5.14 -4.38 11.74
C CYS A 36 -3.88 -4.40 10.87
N GLU A 37 -4.03 -4.64 9.57
CA GLU A 37 -2.93 -4.74 8.59
C GLU A 37 -2.02 -3.50 8.62
N PHE A 38 -2.63 -2.32 8.75
CA PHE A 38 -1.94 -1.02 8.84
C PHE A 38 -1.29 -0.78 10.20
N CYS A 39 -1.78 -1.43 11.26
CA CYS A 39 -1.28 -1.28 12.61
C CYS A 39 0.12 -1.87 12.74
N GLN A 40 0.45 -2.84 11.88
CA GLN A 40 1.73 -3.53 11.82
C GLN A 40 2.79 -2.78 11.01
N LEU A 41 2.43 -1.70 10.31
CA LEU A 41 3.40 -0.88 9.58
C LEU A 41 4.43 -0.28 10.54
N SER A 42 5.69 -0.26 10.08
CA SER A 42 6.74 0.51 10.74
C SER A 42 6.31 1.99 10.90
N ASP A 43 6.88 2.70 11.87
CA ASP A 43 6.55 4.11 12.05
C ASP A 43 6.93 4.94 10.82
N GLU A 44 8.05 4.60 10.17
CA GLU A 44 8.47 5.24 8.92
C GLU A 44 7.45 5.00 7.79
N SER A 45 7.03 3.74 7.59
CA SER A 45 6.06 3.37 6.55
C SER A 45 4.68 3.99 6.82
N PHE A 46 4.27 4.08 8.09
CA PHE A 46 3.03 4.73 8.48
C PHE A 46 3.06 6.25 8.25
N GLU A 47 4.17 6.93 8.57
CA GLU A 47 4.34 8.35 8.24
C GLU A 47 4.34 8.59 6.73
N PHE A 48 5.05 7.75 5.98
CA PHE A 48 5.06 7.81 4.52
C PHE A 48 3.67 7.63 3.92
N LEU A 49 2.87 6.68 4.43
CA LEU A 49 1.48 6.48 4.02
C LEU A 49 0.63 7.73 4.24
N LYS A 50 0.78 8.40 5.39
CA LYS A 50 0.06 9.65 5.66
C LYS A 50 0.43 10.74 4.66
N VAL A 51 1.71 10.85 4.30
CA VAL A 51 2.13 11.82 3.28
C VAL A 51 1.54 11.46 1.92
N PHE A 52 1.62 10.20 1.52
CA PHE A 52 1.01 9.72 0.27
C PHE A 52 -0.48 10.06 0.20
N LEU A 53 -1.24 9.85 1.28
CA LEU A 53 -2.67 10.18 1.33
C LEU A 53 -2.91 11.69 1.28
N ARG A 54 -2.11 12.49 1.99
CA ARG A 54 -2.21 13.97 1.99
C ARG A 54 -1.94 14.58 0.62
N THR A 55 -1.03 13.98 -0.15
CA THR A 55 -0.72 14.39 -1.52
C THR A 55 -1.63 13.73 -2.57
N GLN A 56 -2.62 12.93 -2.15
CA GLN A 56 -3.50 12.15 -3.03
C GLN A 56 -2.72 11.24 -3.99
N GLY A 57 -1.55 10.75 -3.58
CA GLY A 57 -0.67 9.91 -4.39
C GLY A 57 0.06 10.64 -5.53
N LYS A 58 0.01 11.98 -5.59
CA LYS A 58 0.74 12.76 -6.59
C LYS A 58 2.23 12.76 -6.28
N ILE A 59 3.02 12.03 -7.06
CA ILE A 59 4.47 11.87 -6.82
C ILE A 59 5.19 13.22 -6.84
N THR A 60 4.83 14.11 -7.76
CA THR A 60 5.42 15.46 -7.84
C THR A 60 5.21 16.29 -6.56
N GLU A 61 4.07 16.14 -5.90
CA GLU A 61 3.81 16.80 -4.62
C GLU A 61 4.54 16.10 -3.47
N MET A 62 4.69 14.77 -3.55
CA MET A 62 5.51 14.02 -2.59
C MET A 62 6.99 14.40 -2.66
N GLU A 63 7.55 14.63 -3.85
CA GLU A 63 8.93 15.13 -4.02
C GLU A 63 9.14 16.46 -3.31
N LYS A 64 8.18 17.39 -3.45
CA LYS A 64 8.23 18.71 -2.78
C LYS A 64 8.13 18.59 -1.26
N VAL A 65 7.20 17.77 -0.76
CA VAL A 65 6.94 17.63 0.68
C VAL A 65 8.07 16.88 1.39
N LEU A 66 8.62 15.85 0.76
CA LEU A 66 9.63 14.98 1.36
C LEU A 66 11.07 15.38 1.02
N GLY A 67 11.28 16.21 -0.01
CA GLY A 67 12.61 16.64 -0.44
C GLY A 67 13.49 15.50 -0.99
N ILE A 68 12.86 14.45 -1.52
CA ILE A 68 13.54 13.25 -2.04
C ILE A 68 13.19 13.04 -3.51
N SER A 69 14.07 12.31 -4.21
CA SER A 69 13.91 12.04 -5.65
C SER A 69 12.76 11.07 -5.96
N TYR A 70 12.19 11.19 -7.16
CA TYR A 70 11.21 10.25 -7.71
C TYR A 70 11.58 8.77 -7.52
N PRO A 71 12.82 8.29 -7.86
CA PRO A 71 13.20 6.90 -7.61
C PRO A 71 13.06 6.47 -6.15
N THR A 72 13.41 7.36 -5.21
CA THR A 72 13.28 7.10 -3.78
C THR A 72 11.83 6.96 -3.35
N ILE A 73 10.93 7.80 -3.87
CA ILE A 73 9.50 7.71 -3.59
C ILE A 73 8.94 6.40 -4.11
N LYS A 74 9.30 6.02 -5.34
CA LYS A 74 8.85 4.76 -5.94
C LYS A 74 9.30 3.55 -5.12
N ALA A 75 10.57 3.52 -4.70
CA ALA A 75 11.09 2.47 -3.82
C ALA A 75 10.33 2.40 -2.48
N LYS A 76 9.98 3.55 -1.89
CA LYS A 76 9.16 3.61 -0.66
C LYS A 76 7.74 3.11 -0.87
N ILE A 77 7.11 3.41 -2.00
CA ILE A 77 5.79 2.86 -2.38
C ILE A 77 5.88 1.33 -2.51
N GLU A 78 6.89 0.80 -3.19
CA GLU A 78 7.10 -0.64 -3.35
C GLU A 78 7.32 -1.34 -2.00
N SER A 79 8.10 -0.74 -1.11
CA SER A 79 8.28 -1.24 0.26
C SER A 79 6.96 -1.29 1.03
N LEU A 80 6.15 -0.24 0.93
CA LEU A 80 4.86 -0.15 1.61
C LEU A 80 3.87 -1.20 1.09
N LEU A 81 3.83 -1.40 -0.23
CA LEU A 81 3.04 -2.47 -0.85
C LEU A 81 3.47 -3.85 -0.35
N LYS A 82 4.78 -4.08 -0.22
CA LYS A 82 5.33 -5.35 0.29
C LYS A 82 4.94 -5.60 1.76
N GLU A 83 5.03 -4.59 2.62
CA GLU A 83 4.62 -4.68 4.03
C GLU A 83 3.12 -5.01 4.17
N LEU A 84 2.28 -4.36 3.34
CA LEU A 84 0.84 -4.62 3.30
C LEU A 84 0.44 -5.87 2.51
N LYS A 85 1.41 -6.56 1.89
CA LYS A 85 1.19 -7.72 1.00
C LYS A 85 0.21 -7.42 -0.14
N LEU A 86 0.26 -6.19 -0.66
CA LEU A 86 -0.57 -5.72 -1.77
C LEU A 86 0.17 -5.83 -3.09
N THR A 87 -0.59 -6.14 -4.14
CA THR A 87 -0.12 -6.02 -5.52
C THR A 87 -0.73 -4.78 -6.17
N PRO A 88 0.06 -3.96 -6.90
CA PRO A 88 -0.51 -2.91 -7.72
C PRO A 88 -1.52 -3.50 -8.69
N PHE A 89 -2.66 -2.83 -8.87
CA PHE A 89 -3.54 -3.17 -9.97
C PHE A 89 -2.80 -2.93 -11.28
N GLU A 90 -2.75 -3.93 -12.16
CA GLU A 90 -2.28 -3.76 -13.52
C GLU A 90 -3.22 -2.79 -14.24
N THR A 91 -2.83 -1.52 -14.35
CA THR A 91 -3.51 -0.60 -15.26
C THR A 91 -3.25 -1.09 -16.68
N LEU A 92 -4.31 -1.33 -17.46
CA LEU A 92 -4.26 -1.65 -18.90
C LEU A 92 -3.39 -0.67 -19.71
N ASP A 93 -3.07 0.50 -19.15
CA ASP A 93 -2.21 1.51 -19.76
C ASP A 93 -0.70 1.19 -19.73
N ASN A 94 -0.20 0.37 -18.80
CA ASN A 94 1.23 0.08 -18.67
C ASN A 94 1.67 -1.27 -19.24
N THR A 95 0.73 -2.13 -19.63
CA THR A 95 1.07 -3.34 -20.37
C THR A 95 1.39 -2.92 -21.80
N ASN A 96 2.62 -3.18 -22.25
CA ASN A 96 2.90 -3.13 -23.68
C ASN A 96 1.92 -4.13 -24.34
N PRO A 97 1.05 -3.70 -25.27
CA PRO A 97 0.10 -4.59 -25.91
C PRO A 97 0.79 -5.82 -26.54
N ILE A 98 2.06 -5.68 -26.93
CA ILE A 98 2.89 -6.75 -27.46
C ILE A 98 3.26 -7.79 -26.39
N ASP A 99 3.56 -7.37 -25.16
CA ASP A 99 3.88 -8.30 -24.06
C ASP A 99 2.64 -9.06 -23.58
N ALA A 100 1.48 -8.39 -23.58
CA ALA A 100 0.20 -9.02 -23.27
C ALA A 100 -0.26 -10.02 -24.36
N LEU A 101 0.08 -9.77 -25.63
CA LEU A 101 -0.08 -10.73 -26.73
C LEU A 101 0.84 -11.95 -26.55
N ALA A 102 2.11 -11.72 -26.22
CA ALA A 102 3.10 -12.78 -26.01
C ALA A 102 2.73 -13.70 -24.83
N GLN A 103 2.05 -13.16 -23.82
CA GLN A 103 1.52 -13.91 -22.69
C GLN A 103 0.15 -14.59 -22.97
N GLY A 104 -0.41 -14.41 -24.17
CA GLY A 104 -1.72 -14.96 -24.54
C GLY A 104 -2.90 -14.30 -23.82
N LYS A 105 -2.70 -13.16 -23.16
CA LYS A 105 -3.73 -12.41 -22.43
C LYS A 105 -4.57 -11.52 -23.35
N LEU A 106 -4.09 -11.24 -24.57
CA LEU A 106 -4.81 -10.49 -25.60
C LEU A 106 -4.74 -11.22 -26.93
N SER A 107 -5.80 -11.10 -27.73
CA SER A 107 -5.80 -11.48 -29.14
C SER A 107 -5.11 -10.43 -30.02
N VAL A 108 -4.67 -10.86 -31.21
CA VAL A 108 -4.03 -9.98 -32.20
C VAL A 108 -4.93 -8.78 -32.55
N ASP A 109 -6.24 -9.00 -32.67
CA ASP A 109 -7.20 -7.96 -33.04
C ASP A 109 -7.36 -6.90 -31.93
N GLU A 110 -7.40 -7.32 -30.66
CA GLU A 110 -7.48 -6.42 -29.51
C GLU A 110 -6.22 -5.53 -29.40
N VAL A 111 -5.06 -6.10 -29.66
CA VAL A 111 -3.77 -5.39 -29.66
C VAL A 111 -3.71 -4.32 -30.75
N VAL A 112 -4.21 -4.63 -31.94
CA VAL A 112 -4.25 -3.68 -33.08
C VAL A 112 -5.15 -2.48 -32.76
N VAL A 113 -6.28 -2.68 -32.08
CA VAL A 113 -7.18 -1.60 -31.66
C VAL A 113 -6.49 -0.66 -30.65
N ILE A 114 -5.86 -1.24 -29.62
CA ILE A 114 -5.17 -0.47 -28.57
C ILE A 114 -4.02 0.37 -29.17
N LEU A 115 -3.23 -0.20 -30.07
CA LEU A 115 -2.12 0.50 -30.72
C LEU A 115 -2.59 1.62 -31.67
N LYS A 116 -3.71 1.43 -32.37
CA LYS A 116 -4.31 2.48 -33.21
C LYS A 116 -4.86 3.64 -32.40
N GLN A 117 -5.41 3.39 -31.21
CA GLN A 117 -5.90 4.44 -30.30
C GLN A 117 -4.75 5.29 -29.74
N ARG A 118 -3.62 4.66 -29.39
CA ARG A 118 -2.41 5.39 -28.92
C ARG A 118 -1.78 6.29 -29.97
N ARG A 119 -1.96 5.99 -31.26
CA ARG A 119 -1.44 6.79 -32.40
C ARG A 119 -2.26 8.05 -32.72
N LYS A 120 -3.47 8.18 -32.18
CA LYS A 120 -4.37 9.32 -32.43
C LYS A 120 -4.26 10.42 -31.35
N LYS A 121 -3.45 10.21 -30.32
CA LYS A 121 -3.14 11.18 -29.26
C LYS A 121 -1.76 11.77 -29.53
#